data_AF-A0A1B6ATC0-F1
#
_entry.id   AF-A0A1B6ATC0-F1
#
_cell.length_a   1.000
_cell.length_b   1.000
_cell.length_c   1.000
_cell.angle_alpha   90.00
_cell.angle_beta   90.00
_cell.angle_gamma   90.00
#
_symmetry.space_group_name_H-M   'P 1'
#
loop_
_entity.id
_entity.type
_entity.pdbx_description
1 polymer ?
#
loop_
_entity_poly.entity_id
_entity_poly.type
_entity_poly.pdbx_seq_one_letter_code
_entity_poly.pdbx_strand_id
1 'polypeptide(L)'
;MPDPTTDQTLRELQQVSLSLRRASEQLELLDRTGQVPIYPLFGELIQHVAVAQNLSHTTAQLATGFSVRLDAPSEELSRAHSHLVTAVAHTCSAVALFARTAQTSTSPAPAQGTPDAERRQWKLVLDHAEGRAELRRASEAVSAAAKHLQDHHDLQQFLSKALGRATDAPKAAPPSPRRSR
;
A
#
# COMPACT_ATOMS: atom_id res chain seq x y z
N MET A 1 -2.14 -24.60 13.33
CA MET A 1 -3.04 -23.43 13.38
C MET A 1 -2.32 -22.28 12.70
N PRO A 2 -2.89 -21.62 11.68
CA PRO A 2 -2.28 -20.41 11.11
C PRO A 2 -2.14 -19.34 12.19
N ASP A 3 -1.08 -18.54 12.12
CA ASP A 3 -0.88 -17.41 13.03
C ASP A 3 -1.90 -16.32 12.68
N PRO A 4 -2.89 -16.03 13.55
CA PRO A 4 -3.95 -15.08 13.24
C PRO A 4 -3.42 -13.67 12.94
N THR A 5 -2.21 -13.34 13.42
CA THR A 5 -1.57 -12.04 13.16
C THR A 5 -1.01 -11.94 11.74
N THR A 6 -0.49 -13.05 11.18
CA THR A 6 0.05 -13.11 9.82
C THR A 6 -1.07 -13.04 8.78
N ASP A 7 -2.13 -13.84 8.96
CA ASP A 7 -3.30 -13.83 8.06
C ASP A 7 -3.97 -12.46 8.01
N GLN A 8 -4.08 -11.80 9.17
CA GLN A 8 -4.63 -10.46 9.25
C GLN A 8 -3.75 -9.44 8.53
N THR A 9 -2.43 -9.52 8.71
CA THR A 9 -1.47 -8.64 8.02
C THR A 9 -1.51 -8.83 6.51
N LEU A 10 -1.62 -10.08 6.02
CA LEU A 10 -1.78 -10.36 4.59
C LEU A 10 -3.04 -9.73 4.00
N ARG A 11 -4.19 -9.84 4.69
CA ARG A 11 -5.43 -9.20 4.26
C ARG A 11 -5.31 -7.69 4.21
N GLU A 12 -4.66 -7.08 5.19
CA GLU A 12 -4.41 -5.63 5.21
C GLU A 12 -3.53 -5.18 4.04
N LEU A 13 -2.44 -5.91 3.76
CA LEU A 13 -1.58 -5.65 2.59
C LEU A 13 -2.37 -5.74 1.28
N GLN A 14 -3.16 -6.80 1.09
CA GLN A 14 -4.00 -6.96 -0.10
C GLN A 14 -5.02 -5.83 -0.25
N GLN A 15 -5.67 -5.43 0.84
CA GLN A 15 -6.66 -4.36 0.84
C GLN A 15 -6.04 -3.00 0.48
N VAL A 16 -4.87 -2.68 1.04
CA VAL A 16 -4.16 -1.44 0.73
C VAL A 16 -3.67 -1.44 -0.73
N SER A 17 -3.07 -2.55 -1.19
CA SER A 17 -2.66 -2.71 -2.59
C SER A 17 -3.82 -2.47 -3.56
N LEU A 18 -4.99 -3.07 -3.30
CA LEU A 18 -6.18 -2.89 -4.12
C LEU A 18 -6.68 -1.44 -4.10
N SER A 19 -6.65 -0.79 -2.93
CA SER A 19 -7.09 0.60 -2.77
C SER A 19 -6.17 1.56 -3.55
N LEU A 20 -4.86 1.35 -3.48
CA LEU A 20 -3.86 2.10 -4.25
C LEU A 20 -4.08 1.93 -5.75
N ARG A 21 -4.27 0.70 -6.21
CA ARG A 21 -4.53 0.42 -7.63
C ARG A 21 -5.82 1.10 -8.11
N ARG A 22 -6.93 0.95 -7.37
CA ARG A 22 -8.21 1.58 -7.70
C ARG A 22 -8.07 3.10 -7.77
N ALA A 23 -7.38 3.73 -6.82
CA ALA A 23 -7.12 5.16 -6.88
C ALA A 23 -6.29 5.54 -8.11
N SER A 24 -5.26 4.76 -8.47
CA SER A 24 -4.48 4.99 -9.70
C SER A 24 -5.35 4.92 -10.96
N GLU A 25 -6.44 4.17 -10.95
CA GLU A 25 -7.37 4.01 -12.06
C GLU A 25 -8.43 5.13 -12.06
N GLN A 26 -8.98 5.48 -10.89
CA GLN A 26 -10.15 6.37 -10.74
C GLN A 26 -9.83 7.86 -10.65
N LEU A 27 -8.63 8.25 -10.20
CA LEU A 27 -8.25 9.66 -10.13
C LEU A 27 -7.89 10.12 -11.54
N GLU A 28 -8.88 10.59 -12.30
CA GLU A 28 -8.75 11.01 -13.70
C GLU A 28 -8.72 12.53 -13.81
N LEU A 29 -7.84 13.07 -14.66
CA LEU A 29 -7.80 14.50 -15.00
C LEU A 29 -8.42 14.79 -16.37
N LEU A 30 -8.32 13.82 -17.27
CA LEU A 30 -8.77 13.98 -18.65
C LEU A 30 -10.27 13.69 -18.72
N ASP A 31 -10.98 14.49 -19.51
CA ASP A 31 -12.37 14.20 -19.84
C ASP A 31 -12.48 13.00 -20.80
N ARG A 32 -13.72 12.65 -21.17
CA ARG A 32 -14.01 11.54 -22.09
C ARG A 32 -13.41 11.71 -23.49
N THR A 33 -12.96 12.91 -23.85
CA THR A 33 -12.29 13.21 -25.12
C THR A 33 -10.77 13.15 -25.01
N GLY A 34 -10.23 12.83 -23.83
CA GLY A 34 -8.80 12.77 -23.56
C GLY A 34 -8.16 14.15 -23.38
N GLN A 35 -8.95 15.20 -23.17
CA GLN A 35 -8.47 16.57 -22.98
C GLN A 35 -8.54 16.97 -21.50
N VAL A 36 -7.66 17.87 -21.07
CA VAL A 36 -7.84 18.54 -19.78
C VAL A 36 -9.05 19.47 -19.91
N PRO A 37 -10.05 19.37 -19.03
CA PRO A 37 -11.18 20.30 -19.04
C PRO A 37 -10.69 21.75 -19.01
N ILE A 38 -11.37 22.65 -19.74
CA ILE A 38 -11.02 24.08 -19.77
C ILE A 38 -11.00 24.67 -18.34
N TYR A 39 -11.87 24.15 -17.47
CA TYR A 39 -11.85 24.38 -16.04
C TYR A 39 -11.88 23.03 -15.32
N PRO A 40 -10.73 22.42 -14.96
CA PRO A 40 -10.77 21.28 -14.07
C PRO A 40 -11.36 21.78 -12.76
N LEU A 41 -12.37 21.08 -12.24
CA LEU A 41 -13.05 21.51 -11.02
C LEU A 41 -12.02 21.44 -9.88
N PHE A 42 -11.62 22.59 -9.35
CA PHE A 42 -10.60 22.67 -8.29
C PHE A 42 -10.92 21.74 -7.12
N GLY A 43 -12.21 21.58 -6.79
CA GLY A 43 -12.67 20.62 -5.78
C GLY A 43 -12.30 19.16 -6.08
N GLU A 44 -12.34 18.73 -7.35
CA GLU A 44 -11.91 17.39 -7.76
C GLU A 44 -10.41 17.20 -7.60
N LEU A 45 -9.60 18.22 -7.97
CA LEU A 45 -8.15 18.14 -7.80
C LEU A 45 -7.73 18.10 -6.33
N ILE A 46 -8.41 18.88 -5.47
CA ILE A 46 -8.21 18.80 -4.01
C ILE A 46 -8.65 17.44 -3.48
N GLN A 47 -9.73 16.87 -4.00
CA GLN A 47 -10.15 15.52 -3.65
C GLN A 47 -9.08 14.47 -4.03
N HIS A 48 -8.41 14.61 -5.17
CA HIS A 48 -7.30 13.71 -5.55
C HIS A 48 -6.15 13.77 -4.54
N VAL A 49 -5.79 14.98 -4.09
CA VAL A 49 -4.77 15.17 -3.04
C VAL A 49 -5.21 14.48 -1.75
N ALA A 50 -6.45 14.69 -1.31
CA ALA A 50 -6.98 14.10 -0.09
C ALA A 50 -6.99 12.57 -0.13
N VAL A 51 -7.40 11.96 -1.26
CA VAL A 51 -7.38 10.51 -1.46
C VAL A 51 -5.95 9.98 -1.37
N ALA A 52 -5.00 10.59 -2.08
CA ALA A 52 -3.60 10.17 -2.04
C ALA A 52 -2.99 10.32 -0.64
N GLN A 53 -3.34 11.39 0.08
CA GLN A 53 -2.84 11.64 1.43
C GLN A 53 -3.35 10.59 2.42
N ASN A 54 -4.63 10.24 2.34
CA ASN A 54 -5.20 9.17 3.15
C ASN A 54 -4.53 7.82 2.85
N LEU A 55 -4.32 7.49 1.58
CA LEU A 55 -3.61 6.27 1.19
C LEU A 55 -2.15 6.26 1.67
N SER A 56 -1.47 7.40 1.64
CA SER A 56 -0.12 7.53 2.19
C SER A 56 -0.10 7.28 3.70
N HIS A 57 -1.06 7.84 4.43
CA HIS A 57 -1.21 7.60 5.86
C HIS A 57 -1.48 6.12 6.17
N THR A 58 -2.45 5.50 5.49
CA THR A 58 -2.76 4.08 5.67
C THR A 58 -1.56 3.18 5.35
N THR A 59 -0.82 3.49 4.28
CA THR A 59 0.37 2.72 3.89
C THR A 59 1.49 2.85 4.93
N ALA A 60 1.69 4.05 5.49
CA ALA A 60 2.66 4.27 6.57
C ALA A 60 2.26 3.52 7.86
N GLN A 61 0.97 3.57 8.25
CA GLN A 61 0.46 2.82 9.39
C GLN A 61 0.66 1.31 9.22
N LEU A 62 0.41 0.80 8.00
CA LEU A 62 0.65 -0.60 7.66
C LEU A 62 2.13 -0.98 7.79
N ALA A 63 3.05 -0.14 7.29
CA ALA A 63 4.49 -0.37 7.42
C ALA A 63 4.95 -0.39 8.89
N THR A 64 4.46 0.54 9.71
CA THR A 64 4.74 0.56 11.15
C THR A 64 4.16 -0.67 11.84
N GLY A 65 2.89 -1.01 11.57
CA GLY A 65 2.22 -2.17 12.14
C GLY A 65 2.85 -3.50 11.74
N PHE A 66 3.40 -3.59 10.52
CA PHE A 66 4.17 -4.75 10.06
C PHE A 66 5.41 -4.95 10.93
N SER A 67 6.17 -3.87 11.16
CA SER A 67 7.41 -3.90 11.96
C SER A 67 7.16 -4.31 13.41
N VAL A 68 6.06 -3.84 14.00
CA VAL A 68 5.71 -4.17 15.39
C VAL A 68 5.24 -5.62 15.54
N ARG A 69 4.53 -6.16 14.55
CA ARG A 69 3.94 -7.52 14.61
C ARG A 69 4.94 -8.62 14.26
N LEU A 70 5.94 -8.33 13.43
CA LEU A 70 6.81 -9.34 12.81
C LEU A 70 8.29 -9.04 13.08
N ASP A 71 8.67 -9.03 14.37
CA ASP A 71 10.03 -8.69 14.86
C ASP A 71 11.03 -9.86 14.81
N ALA A 72 10.67 -10.98 14.19
CA ALA A 72 11.58 -12.11 14.05
C ALA A 72 12.56 -11.88 12.88
N PRO A 73 13.87 -12.14 13.05
CA PRO A 73 14.83 -11.97 11.96
C PRO A 73 14.57 -12.99 10.84
N SER A 74 14.21 -12.49 9.66
CA SER A 74 14.07 -13.28 8.41
C SER A 74 14.39 -12.39 7.21
N GLU A 75 15.04 -12.97 6.20
CA GLU A 75 15.36 -12.29 4.95
C GLU A 75 14.09 -11.87 4.20
N GLU A 76 13.09 -12.75 4.17
CA GLU A 76 11.78 -12.50 3.57
C GLU A 76 11.06 -11.34 4.26
N LEU A 77 11.08 -11.30 5.60
CA LEU A 77 10.49 -10.19 6.36
C LEU A 77 11.24 -8.87 6.13
N SER A 78 12.57 -8.92 6.00
CA SER A 78 13.39 -7.75 5.67
C SER A 78 13.07 -7.20 4.27
N ARG A 79 12.90 -8.08 3.27
CA ARG A 79 12.47 -7.69 1.92
C ARG A 79 11.05 -7.12 1.92
N ALA A 80 10.13 -7.74 2.65
CA ALA A 80 8.77 -7.23 2.81
C ALA A 80 8.76 -5.82 3.41
N HIS A 81 9.56 -5.60 4.45
CA HIS A 81 9.73 -4.27 5.06
C HIS A 81 10.29 -3.25 4.06
N SER A 82 11.32 -3.61 3.30
CA SER A 82 11.89 -2.73 2.27
C SER A 82 10.85 -2.30 1.24
N HIS A 83 10.05 -3.24 0.75
CA HIS A 83 8.95 -2.93 -0.16
C HIS A 83 7.88 -2.03 0.46
N LEU A 84 7.57 -2.18 1.75
CA LEU A 84 6.64 -1.28 2.44
C LEU A 84 7.18 0.14 2.56
N VAL A 85 8.48 0.31 2.85
CA VAL A 85 9.14 1.62 2.84
C VAL A 85 9.09 2.25 1.45
N THR A 86 9.36 1.46 0.40
CA THR A 86 9.23 1.90 -1.00
C THR A 86 7.80 2.33 -1.32
N ALA A 87 6.79 1.57 -0.88
CA ALA A 87 5.38 1.93 -1.07
C ALA A 87 5.05 3.28 -0.41
N VAL A 88 5.51 3.52 0.82
CA VAL A 88 5.33 4.80 1.52
C VAL A 88 5.97 5.95 0.74
N ALA A 89 7.18 5.76 0.21
CA ALA A 89 7.86 6.77 -0.60
C ALA A 89 7.03 7.12 -1.86
N HIS A 90 6.53 6.12 -2.57
CA HIS A 90 5.68 6.32 -3.75
C HIS A 90 4.36 7.03 -3.41
N THR A 91 3.68 6.66 -2.32
CA THR A 91 2.44 7.36 -1.92
C THR A 91 2.69 8.82 -1.54
N CYS A 92 3.80 9.12 -0.86
CA CYS A 92 4.20 10.50 -0.56
C CYS A 92 4.47 11.30 -1.85
N SER A 93 5.17 10.70 -2.82
CA SER A 93 5.41 11.30 -4.13
C SER A 93 4.10 11.58 -4.88
N ALA A 94 3.15 10.65 -4.87
CA ALA A 94 1.82 10.83 -5.46
C ALA A 94 1.08 12.04 -4.87
N VAL A 95 1.11 12.21 -3.54
CA VAL A 95 0.51 13.38 -2.86
C VAL A 95 1.12 14.68 -3.38
N ALA A 96 2.45 14.76 -3.46
CA ALA A 96 3.13 15.96 -3.94
C ALA A 96 2.79 16.26 -5.41
N LEU A 97 2.68 15.23 -6.25
CA LEU A 97 2.31 15.35 -7.67
C LEU A 97 0.87 15.85 -7.87
N PHE A 98 -0.10 15.29 -7.14
CA PHE A 98 -1.47 15.78 -7.18
C PHE A 98 -1.58 17.21 -6.62
N ALA A 99 -0.82 17.54 -5.57
CA ALA A 99 -0.80 18.90 -5.01
C ALA A 99 -0.22 19.91 -6.02
N ARG A 100 0.87 19.55 -6.72
CA ARG A 100 1.42 20.37 -7.81
C ARG A 100 0.45 20.54 -8.97
N THR A 101 -0.32 19.50 -9.29
CA THR A 101 -1.39 19.58 -10.30
C THR A 101 -2.45 20.60 -9.86
N ALA A 102 -2.95 20.49 -8.63
CA ALA A 102 -3.93 21.43 -8.08
C ALA A 102 -3.39 22.87 -8.05
N GLN A 103 -2.16 23.08 -7.59
CA GLN A 103 -1.51 24.39 -7.57
C GLN A 103 -1.34 24.98 -8.98
N THR A 104 -0.92 24.15 -9.94
CA THR A 104 -0.75 24.57 -11.33
C THR A 104 -2.10 24.94 -11.94
N SER A 105 -3.20 24.29 -11.55
CA SER A 105 -4.55 24.58 -12.06
C SER A 105 -5.11 25.91 -11.55
N THR A 106 -4.72 26.36 -10.35
CA THR A 106 -5.19 27.62 -9.75
C THR A 106 -4.31 28.82 -10.05
N SER A 107 -3.09 28.58 -10.55
CA SER A 107 -2.17 29.66 -10.93
C SER A 107 -2.77 30.52 -12.05
N PRO A 108 -2.40 31.81 -12.17
CA PRO A 108 -2.87 32.67 -13.27
C PRO A 108 -2.61 32.05 -14.64
N ALA A 109 -3.62 32.10 -15.52
CA ALA A 109 -3.52 31.51 -16.85
C ALA A 109 -2.83 32.45 -17.84
N PRO A 110 -1.84 31.96 -18.62
CA PRO A 110 -1.39 32.66 -19.81
C PRO A 110 -2.53 32.82 -20.82
N ALA A 111 -2.39 33.78 -21.73
CA ALA A 111 -3.33 33.93 -22.83
C ALA A 111 -3.42 32.64 -23.66
N GLN A 112 -4.62 32.25 -24.08
CA GLN A 112 -4.82 31.05 -24.90
C GLN A 112 -4.06 31.15 -26.22
N GLY A 113 -3.60 30.00 -26.72
CA GLY A 113 -2.81 29.92 -27.96
C GLY A 113 -1.35 30.38 -27.82
N THR A 114 -0.89 30.66 -26.60
CA THR A 114 0.53 30.94 -26.33
C THR A 114 1.30 29.66 -25.98
N PRO A 115 2.61 29.59 -26.28
CA PRO A 115 3.46 28.47 -25.85
C PRO A 115 3.43 28.23 -24.33
N ASP A 116 3.22 29.29 -23.54
CA ASP A 116 3.12 29.19 -22.08
C ASP A 116 1.81 28.53 -21.64
N ALA A 117 0.69 28.78 -22.34
CA ALA A 117 -0.57 28.09 -22.09
C ALA A 117 -0.44 26.59 -22.39
N GLU A 118 0.19 26.22 -23.52
CA GLU A 118 0.43 24.83 -23.88
C GLU A 118 1.35 24.13 -22.88
N ARG A 119 2.46 24.78 -22.48
CA ARG A 119 3.39 24.25 -21.48
C ARG A 119 2.70 24.00 -20.14
N ARG A 120 1.82 24.91 -19.72
CA ARG A 120 1.04 24.75 -18.49
C ARG A 120 0.09 23.56 -18.57
N GLN A 121 -0.61 23.40 -19.69
CA GLN A 121 -1.51 22.25 -19.92
C GLN A 121 -0.72 20.93 -19.89
N TRP A 122 0.41 20.86 -20.58
CA TRP A 122 1.30 19.69 -20.55
C TRP A 122 1.79 19.37 -19.15
N LYS A 123 2.17 20.39 -18.38
CA LYS A 123 2.61 20.22 -16.99
C LYS A 123 1.51 19.61 -16.11
N LEU A 124 0.26 20.06 -16.25
CA LEU A 124 -0.88 19.50 -15.52
C LEU A 124 -1.06 18.01 -15.84
N VAL A 125 -1.07 17.66 -17.12
CA VAL A 125 -1.23 16.28 -17.57
C VAL A 125 -0.09 15.41 -17.04
N LEU A 126 1.15 15.88 -17.19
CA LEU A 126 2.33 15.12 -16.80
C LEU A 126 2.40 14.90 -15.28
N ASP A 127 2.26 15.95 -14.48
CA ASP A 127 2.30 15.84 -13.01
C ASP A 127 1.19 14.91 -12.50
N HIS A 128 -0.02 15.01 -13.06
CA HIS A 128 -1.13 14.16 -12.66
C HIS A 128 -0.95 12.70 -13.07
N ALA A 129 -0.55 12.44 -14.32
CA ALA A 129 -0.29 11.10 -14.82
C ALA A 129 0.84 10.41 -14.04
N GLU A 130 1.90 11.16 -13.72
CA GLU A 130 2.99 10.66 -12.87
C GLU A 130 2.47 10.36 -11.45
N GLY A 131 1.60 11.19 -10.87
CA GLY A 131 0.98 10.93 -9.57
C GLY A 131 0.20 9.61 -9.55
N ARG A 132 -0.55 9.32 -10.61
CA ARG A 132 -1.22 8.01 -10.78
C ARG A 132 -0.22 6.87 -10.93
N ALA A 133 0.86 7.07 -11.67
CA ALA A 133 1.90 6.07 -11.86
C ALA A 133 2.60 5.72 -10.54
N GLU A 134 2.84 6.71 -9.67
CA GLU A 134 3.36 6.52 -8.32
C GLU A 134 2.39 5.70 -7.44
N LEU A 135 1.08 5.96 -7.48
CA LEU A 135 0.10 5.10 -6.79
C LEU A 135 0.11 3.65 -7.30
N ARG A 136 0.32 3.46 -8.60
CA ARG A 136 0.43 2.13 -9.21
C ARG A 136 1.69 1.39 -8.74
N ARG A 137 2.85 2.06 -8.73
CA ARG A 137 4.10 1.54 -8.16
C ARG A 137 4.00 1.23 -6.67
N ALA A 138 3.29 2.08 -5.91
CA ALA A 138 3.01 1.78 -4.50
C ALA A 138 2.19 0.49 -4.34
N SER A 139 1.15 0.30 -5.17
CA SER A 139 0.34 -0.92 -5.16
C SER A 139 1.18 -2.17 -5.44
N GLU A 140 2.06 -2.11 -6.46
CA GLU A 140 2.98 -3.19 -6.82
C GLU A 140 3.95 -3.52 -5.67
N ALA A 141 4.50 -2.49 -5.01
CA ALA A 141 5.37 -2.66 -3.85
C ALA A 141 4.64 -3.32 -2.66
N VAL A 142 3.41 -2.90 -2.35
CA VAL A 142 2.60 -3.54 -1.30
C VAL A 142 2.27 -5.00 -1.65
N SER A 143 1.98 -5.30 -2.93
CA SER A 143 1.78 -6.68 -3.38
C SER A 143 3.04 -7.53 -3.24
N ALA A 144 4.21 -6.97 -3.54
CA ALA A 144 5.49 -7.65 -3.35
C ALA A 144 5.76 -7.94 -1.87
N ALA A 145 5.44 -6.99 -0.97
CA ALA A 145 5.52 -7.22 0.47
C ALA A 145 4.60 -8.36 0.93
N ALA A 146 3.36 -8.40 0.44
CA ALA A 146 2.42 -9.49 0.73
C ALA A 146 2.96 -10.85 0.27
N LYS A 147 3.58 -10.91 -0.91
CA LYS A 147 4.20 -12.13 -1.42
C LYS A 147 5.31 -12.61 -0.49
N HIS A 148 6.23 -11.72 -0.08
CA HIS A 148 7.32 -12.10 0.81
C HIS A 148 6.83 -12.54 2.21
N LEU A 149 5.76 -11.94 2.74
CA LEU A 149 5.14 -12.40 3.98
C LEU A 149 4.52 -13.80 3.81
N GLN A 150 3.88 -14.07 2.68
CA GLN A 150 3.34 -15.40 2.36
C GLN A 150 4.47 -16.44 2.26
N ASP A 151 5.55 -16.11 1.54
CA ASP A 151 6.71 -16.98 1.38
C ASP A 151 7.34 -17.30 2.75
N HIS A 152 7.49 -16.29 3.63
CA HIS A 152 7.94 -16.49 5.01
C HIS A 152 7.03 -17.46 5.76
N HIS A 153 5.71 -17.27 5.66
CA HIS A 153 4.73 -18.11 6.33
C HIS A 153 4.77 -19.56 5.85
N ASP A 154 4.85 -19.78 4.53
CA ASP A 154 4.91 -21.10 3.93
C ASP A 154 6.19 -21.84 4.35
N LEU A 155 7.32 -21.13 4.41
CA LEU A 155 8.58 -21.66 4.94
C LEU A 155 8.44 -22.07 6.42
N GLN A 156 7.87 -21.22 7.26
CA GLN A 156 7.64 -21.53 8.68
C GLN A 156 6.74 -22.77 8.86
N GLN A 157 5.69 -22.89 8.05
CA GLN A 157 4.82 -24.06 8.06
C GLN A 157 5.56 -25.33 7.62
N PHE A 158 6.34 -25.25 6.54
CA PHE A 158 7.12 -26.37 6.03
C PHE A 158 8.14 -26.84 7.09
N LEU A 159 8.90 -25.92 7.68
CA LEU A 159 9.86 -26.23 8.73
C LEU A 159 9.18 -26.84 9.96
N SER A 160 8.02 -26.32 10.36
CA SER A 160 7.25 -26.87 11.49
C SER A 160 6.81 -28.32 11.25
N LYS A 161 6.40 -28.64 10.02
CA LYS A 161 6.00 -30.01 9.61
C LYS A 161 7.22 -30.93 9.49
N ALA A 162 8.30 -30.46 8.85
CA ALA A 162 9.50 -31.24 8.57
C ALA A 162 10.32 -31.55 9.84
N LEU A 163 10.42 -30.58 10.75
CA LEU A 163 11.17 -30.73 12.01
C LEU A 163 10.35 -31.39 13.11
N GLY A 164 9.09 -31.77 12.85
CA GLY A 164 8.24 -32.51 13.79
C GLY A 164 8.24 -31.88 15.18
N ARG A 165 7.99 -30.57 15.29
CA ARG A 165 7.97 -29.87 16.58
C ARG A 165 6.86 -30.50 17.45
N ALA A 166 7.24 -31.48 18.26
CA ALA A 166 6.39 -32.21 19.18
C ALA A 166 5.93 -31.25 20.29
N THR A 167 4.80 -30.58 20.08
CA THR A 167 4.04 -29.95 21.15
C THR A 167 2.93 -30.86 21.67
N ASP A 168 3.17 -32.17 21.69
CA ASP A 168 2.34 -33.15 22.40
C ASP A 168 3.24 -34.12 23.16
N ALA A 169 3.76 -33.66 24.29
CA ALA A 169 4.00 -34.61 25.37
C ALA A 169 2.61 -35.06 25.87
N PRO A 170 2.26 -36.36 25.83
CA PRO A 170 1.02 -36.80 26.45
C PRO A 170 1.12 -36.47 27.94
N LYS A 171 0.26 -35.58 28.42
CA LYS A 171 0.10 -35.32 29.85
C LYS A 171 -0.29 -36.67 30.48
N ALA A 172 0.67 -37.32 31.14
CA ALA A 172 0.41 -38.58 31.83
C ALA A 172 -0.79 -38.38 32.75
N ALA A 173 -1.85 -39.16 32.53
CA ALA A 173 -3.04 -39.10 33.37
C ALA A 173 -2.63 -39.43 34.81
N PRO A 174 -2.98 -38.61 35.82
CA PRO A 174 -2.72 -38.95 37.21
C PRO A 174 -3.54 -40.20 37.59
N PRO A 175 -2.95 -41.18 38.29
CA PRO A 175 -3.65 -42.41 38.66
C PRO A 175 -4.82 -42.14 39.60
N SER A 176 -5.93 -42.85 39.35
CA SER A 176 -7.20 -42.74 40.08
C SER A 176 -7.07 -43.02 41.58
N PRO A 177 -7.96 -42.45 42.42
CA PRO A 177 -7.80 -42.45 43.87
C PRO A 177 -8.06 -43.84 44.47
N ARG A 178 -7.06 -44.36 45.19
CA ARG A 178 -7.20 -45.58 45.98
C ARG A 178 -7.95 -45.24 47.27
N ARG A 179 -9.20 -45.68 47.38
CA ARG A 179 -9.97 -45.66 48.64
C ARG A 179 -9.28 -46.58 49.66
N SER A 180 -8.96 -46.02 50.83
CA SER A 180 -8.63 -46.79 52.04
C SER A 180 -9.67 -46.46 53.10
N ARG A 181 -10.23 -47.52 53.69
CA ARG A 181 -11.15 -47.51 54.83
C ARG A 181 -10.49 -47.00 56.10
#